data_AF-A0A819XL00-F1
#
_entry.id   AF-A0A819XL00-F1
#
_cell.length_a   1.000
_cell.length_b   1.000
_cell.length_c   1.000
_cell.angle_alpha   90.00
_cell.angle_beta   90.00
_cell.angle_gamma   90.00
#
_symmetry.space_group_name_H-M   'P 1'
#
loop_
_entity.id
_entity.type
_entity.pdbx_description
1 polymer ?
#
loop_
_entity_poly.entity_id
_entity_poly.type
_entity_poly.pdbx_seq_one_letter_code
_entity_poly.pdbx_strand_id
1 'polypeptide(L)'
;RAGLHPTAEQIEMFAYHLPKHSLSRLIDIFIVLSQLDDSLFFMYNVEDVKFLADIIEHVPLPLRARYTFSCAPINKKMPFVCTMFLKYARQFNRSEPTTFDWLAKQIGWPFEIPNTVMDLVHLEEVFDCLDLYLWLSFRFADMFPDKESIRGIQAELDQIIHAGVQNIVKLIHQTNQGSKQAIFSWSEPAQSGPKLIQARPARR
;
A
#
# COMPACT_ATOMS: atom_id res chain seq x y z
N ARG A 1 27.56 -11.73 10.68
CA ARG A 1 27.69 -10.57 9.75
C ARG A 1 26.72 -9.48 10.18
N ALA A 2 27.10 -8.21 10.09
CA ALA A 2 26.25 -7.05 10.40
C ALA A 2 25.79 -6.38 9.09
N GLY A 3 24.53 -5.93 9.06
CA GLY A 3 23.95 -5.24 7.90
C GLY A 3 24.34 -3.77 7.88
N LEU A 4 24.76 -3.28 6.72
CA LEU A 4 25.00 -1.86 6.47
C LEU A 4 23.98 -1.34 5.46
N HIS A 5 23.64 -0.07 5.56
CA HIS A 5 22.75 0.60 4.62
C HIS A 5 23.41 1.89 4.14
N PRO A 6 23.24 2.28 2.87
CA PRO A 6 23.67 3.60 2.41
C PRO A 6 23.09 4.69 3.33
N THR A 7 23.81 5.78 3.52
CA THR A 7 23.25 6.98 4.17
C THR A 7 22.66 7.90 3.12
N ALA A 8 21.72 8.75 3.51
CA ALA A 8 21.12 9.72 2.60
C ALA A 8 22.20 10.68 2.02
N GLU A 9 23.17 11.07 2.85
CA GLU A 9 24.30 11.93 2.47
C GLU A 9 25.20 11.26 1.41
N GLN A 10 25.47 9.96 1.55
CA GLN A 10 26.24 9.20 0.56
C GLN A 10 25.50 9.15 -0.79
N ILE A 11 24.19 8.92 -0.78
CA ILE A 11 23.39 8.90 -2.00
C ILE A 11 23.28 10.29 -2.64
N GLU A 12 23.17 11.34 -1.83
CA GLU A 12 23.19 12.74 -2.31
C GLU A 12 24.50 13.09 -3.03
N MET A 13 25.65 12.64 -2.48
CA MET A 13 26.94 12.81 -3.13
C MET A 13 26.99 12.12 -4.50
N PHE A 14 26.44 10.91 -4.61
CA PHE A 14 26.35 10.21 -5.90
C PHE A 14 25.44 10.94 -6.86
N ALA A 15 24.27 11.41 -6.40
CA ALA A 15 23.34 12.17 -7.23
C ALA A 15 23.92 13.48 -7.75
N TYR A 16 24.78 14.15 -6.96
CA TYR A 16 25.49 15.35 -7.40
C TYR A 16 26.38 15.06 -8.61
N HIS A 17 27.10 13.93 -8.61
CA HIS A 17 27.94 13.51 -9.73
C HIS A 17 27.18 12.83 -10.87
N LEU A 18 25.99 12.28 -10.59
CA LEU A 18 25.17 11.47 -11.50
C LEU A 18 23.71 11.97 -11.56
N PRO A 19 23.44 13.24 -11.91
CA PRO A 19 22.15 13.90 -11.69
C PRO A 19 21.00 13.37 -12.55
N LYS A 20 21.30 12.58 -13.60
CA LYS A 20 20.30 12.03 -14.52
C LYS A 20 19.82 10.63 -14.15
N HIS A 21 20.40 10.03 -13.12
CA HIS A 21 20.04 8.67 -12.70
C HIS A 21 18.89 8.69 -11.69
N SER A 22 18.01 7.69 -11.79
CA SER A 22 16.96 7.45 -10.80
C SER A 22 17.57 7.04 -9.45
N LEU A 23 16.83 7.21 -8.36
CA LEU A 23 17.29 6.81 -7.03
C LEU A 23 17.64 5.31 -6.98
N SER A 24 16.80 4.46 -7.57
CA SER A 24 17.05 3.02 -7.66
C SER A 24 18.38 2.72 -8.36
N ARG A 25 18.70 3.45 -9.44
CA ARG A 25 20.01 3.33 -10.11
C ARG A 25 21.17 3.89 -9.32
N LEU A 26 20.99 4.99 -8.59
CA LEU A 26 22.04 5.50 -7.71
C LEU A 26 22.38 4.49 -6.62
N ILE A 27 21.39 3.78 -6.07
CA ILE A 27 21.59 2.70 -5.09
C ILE A 27 22.36 1.53 -5.73
N ASP A 28 21.97 1.07 -6.94
CA ASP A 28 22.72 0.03 -7.65
C ASP A 28 24.20 0.41 -7.83
N ILE A 29 24.46 1.62 -8.30
CA ILE A 29 25.83 2.11 -8.53
C ILE A 29 26.59 2.19 -7.20
N PHE A 30 25.95 2.69 -6.13
CA PHE A 30 26.55 2.74 -4.80
C PHE A 30 26.97 1.35 -4.31
N ILE A 31 26.09 0.35 -4.45
CA ILE A 31 26.40 -1.03 -4.02
C ILE A 31 27.60 -1.57 -4.80
N VAL A 32 27.61 -1.39 -6.13
CA VAL A 32 28.70 -1.87 -7.00
C VAL A 32 30.04 -1.21 -6.67
N LEU A 33 30.04 0.08 -6.30
CA LEU A 33 31.26 0.81 -5.96
C LEU A 33 31.68 0.67 -4.48
N SER A 34 30.77 0.23 -3.61
CA SER A 34 31.05 0.05 -2.19
C SER A 34 31.98 -1.14 -1.96
N GLN A 35 33.01 -0.94 -1.13
CA GLN A 35 33.89 -2.02 -0.67
C GLN A 35 33.46 -2.42 0.74
N LEU A 36 33.16 -3.70 0.92
CA LEU A 36 32.76 -4.28 2.20
C LEU A 36 33.70 -5.43 2.55
N ASP A 37 34.00 -5.60 3.84
CA ASP A 37 34.55 -6.87 4.32
C ASP A 37 33.42 -7.90 4.35
N ASP A 38 33.34 -8.72 3.31
CA ASP A 38 32.28 -9.72 3.13
C ASP A 38 32.25 -10.78 4.24
N SER A 39 33.31 -10.91 5.04
CA SER A 39 33.31 -11.82 6.20
C SER A 39 32.53 -11.24 7.39
N LEU A 40 32.45 -9.90 7.50
CA LEU A 40 31.86 -9.19 8.62
C LEU A 40 30.57 -8.43 8.26
N PHE A 41 30.47 -7.88 7.05
CA PHE A 41 29.41 -6.96 6.64
C PHE A 41 28.69 -7.41 5.37
N PHE A 42 27.51 -6.85 5.14
CA PHE A 42 26.74 -6.98 3.89
C PHE A 42 25.80 -5.77 3.73
N MET A 43 25.39 -5.45 2.49
CA MET A 43 24.35 -4.44 2.26
C MET A 43 22.98 -5.01 2.62
N TYR A 44 22.30 -4.36 3.56
CA TYR A 44 21.00 -4.76 4.08
C TYR A 44 19.86 -4.00 3.39
N ASN A 45 18.78 -4.71 3.08
CA ASN A 45 17.49 -4.17 2.67
C ASN A 45 17.46 -3.19 1.48
N VAL A 46 18.41 -3.33 0.54
CA VAL A 46 18.49 -2.45 -0.63
C VAL A 46 17.36 -2.68 -1.65
N GLU A 47 16.85 -3.89 -1.75
CA GLU A 47 15.80 -4.25 -2.71
C GLU A 47 14.43 -3.63 -2.37
N ASP A 48 14.10 -3.50 -1.08
CA ASP A 48 12.85 -2.84 -0.67
C ASP A 48 12.92 -1.33 -0.93
N VAL A 49 14.07 -0.72 -0.67
CA VAL A 49 14.30 0.71 -0.97
C VAL A 49 14.21 0.98 -2.46
N LYS A 50 14.84 0.14 -3.29
CA LYS A 50 14.75 0.24 -4.76
C LYS A 50 13.31 0.09 -5.24
N PHE A 51 12.59 -0.92 -4.75
CA PHE A 51 11.19 -1.13 -5.10
C PHE A 51 10.32 0.10 -4.80
N LEU A 52 10.44 0.68 -3.60
CA LEU A 52 9.69 1.88 -3.24
C LEU A 52 10.15 3.10 -4.04
N ALA A 53 11.45 3.25 -4.31
CA ALA A 53 12.00 4.30 -5.16
C ALA A 53 11.40 4.27 -6.58
N ASP A 54 11.24 3.08 -7.15
CA ASP A 54 10.65 2.88 -8.48
C ASP A 54 9.15 3.23 -8.49
N ILE A 55 8.40 2.88 -7.43
CA ILE A 55 6.97 3.25 -7.31
C ILE A 55 6.77 4.77 -7.43
N ILE A 56 7.63 5.57 -6.79
CA ILE A 56 7.51 7.04 -6.75
C ILE A 56 8.41 7.74 -7.76
N GLU A 57 9.08 7.04 -8.67
CA GLU A 57 10.03 7.63 -9.63
C GLU A 57 9.40 8.78 -10.42
N HIS A 58 8.16 8.57 -10.87
CA HIS A 58 7.37 9.53 -11.64
C HIS A 58 6.82 10.73 -10.84
N VAL A 59 6.98 10.74 -9.50
CA VAL A 59 6.56 11.85 -8.64
C VAL A 59 7.76 12.79 -8.44
N PRO A 60 7.66 14.11 -8.73
CA PRO A 60 8.80 15.02 -8.69
C PRO A 60 9.18 15.46 -7.26
N LEU A 61 9.75 14.54 -6.49
CA LEU A 61 10.20 14.78 -5.11
C LEU A 61 11.67 15.21 -5.04
N PRO A 62 12.02 16.11 -4.08
CA PRO A 62 13.40 16.34 -3.70
C PRO A 62 14.10 15.04 -3.31
N LEU A 63 15.38 14.90 -3.63
CA LEU A 63 16.13 13.64 -3.41
C LEU A 63 16.08 13.16 -1.96
N ARG A 64 16.26 14.07 -0.99
CA ARG A 64 16.18 13.75 0.45
C ARG A 64 14.82 13.17 0.83
N ALA A 65 13.75 13.81 0.36
CA ALA A 65 12.40 13.35 0.62
C ALA A 65 12.17 11.99 -0.04
N ARG A 66 12.53 11.84 -1.31
CA ARG A 66 12.44 10.58 -2.06
C ARG A 66 13.14 9.44 -1.33
N TYR A 67 14.40 9.64 -0.92
CA TYR A 67 15.17 8.67 -0.17
C TYR A 67 14.46 8.26 1.13
N THR A 68 13.97 9.25 1.87
CA THR A 68 13.22 9.02 3.10
C THR A 68 11.95 8.20 2.86
N PHE A 69 11.14 8.55 1.85
CA PHE A 69 9.96 7.76 1.46
C PHE A 69 10.34 6.32 1.09
N SER A 70 11.43 6.13 0.33
CA SER A 70 11.91 4.81 -0.07
C SER A 70 12.41 3.95 1.10
N CYS A 71 12.72 4.52 2.26
CA CYS A 71 13.07 3.77 3.46
C CYS A 71 11.85 3.42 4.35
N ALA A 72 10.62 3.69 3.90
CA ALA A 72 9.43 3.40 4.67
C ALA A 72 9.23 1.87 4.86
N PRO A 73 8.86 1.41 6.07
CA PRO A 73 8.67 0.00 6.37
C PRO A 73 7.31 -0.47 5.84
N ILE A 74 7.26 -0.83 4.55
CA ILE A 74 6.03 -1.22 3.87
C ILE A 74 6.10 -2.68 3.45
N ASN A 75 5.01 -3.43 3.66
CA ASN A 75 4.85 -4.74 3.05
C ASN A 75 4.51 -4.61 1.57
N LYS A 76 5.53 -4.71 0.71
CA LYS A 76 5.39 -4.61 -0.76
C LYS A 76 4.47 -5.64 -1.42
N LYS A 77 4.07 -6.69 -0.69
CA LYS A 77 3.14 -7.71 -1.18
C LYS A 77 1.69 -7.24 -1.16
N MET A 78 1.36 -6.20 -0.39
CA MET A 78 0.01 -5.67 -0.23
C MET A 78 -0.23 -4.51 -1.23
N PRO A 79 -1.01 -4.72 -2.31
CA PRO A 79 -1.17 -3.71 -3.36
C PRO A 79 -1.85 -2.43 -2.86
N PHE A 80 -2.75 -2.54 -1.88
CA PHE A 80 -3.43 -1.39 -1.29
C PHE A 80 -2.44 -0.46 -0.58
N VAL A 81 -1.50 -1.02 0.21
CA VAL A 81 -0.48 -0.23 0.92
C VAL A 81 0.47 0.46 -0.06
N CYS A 82 0.89 -0.21 -1.13
CA CYS A 82 1.68 0.40 -2.21
C CYS A 82 0.93 1.55 -2.90
N THR A 83 -0.38 1.41 -3.08
CA THR A 83 -1.23 2.46 -3.66
C THR A 83 -1.34 3.66 -2.72
N MET A 84 -1.53 3.42 -1.42
CA MET A 84 -1.58 4.47 -0.40
C MET A 84 -0.23 5.20 -0.27
N PHE A 85 0.88 4.46 -0.30
CA PHE A 85 2.23 5.04 -0.34
C PHE A 85 2.40 6.03 -1.50
N LEU A 86 1.97 5.65 -2.71
CA LEU A 86 2.01 6.55 -3.86
C LEU A 86 1.10 7.78 -3.68
N LYS A 87 -0.09 7.62 -3.07
CA LYS A 87 -0.96 8.75 -2.76
C LYS A 87 -0.32 9.72 -1.76
N TYR A 88 0.33 9.21 -0.70
CA TYR A 88 1.07 10.05 0.25
C TYR A 88 2.21 10.82 -0.41
N ALA A 89 3.00 10.16 -1.27
CA ALA A 89 4.07 10.82 -2.03
C ALA A 89 3.51 11.94 -2.93
N ARG A 90 2.33 11.75 -3.52
CA ARG A 90 1.65 12.77 -4.34
C ARG A 90 1.13 13.94 -3.52
N GLN A 91 0.53 13.70 -2.34
CA GLN A 91 0.13 14.78 -1.41
C GLN A 91 1.36 15.60 -1.00
N PHE A 92 2.46 14.92 -0.65
CA PHE A 92 3.72 15.57 -0.31
C PHE A 92 4.22 16.48 -1.44
N ASN A 93 4.25 15.96 -2.68
CA ASN A 93 4.68 16.73 -3.84
C ASN A 93 3.81 17.97 -4.11
N ARG A 94 2.50 17.91 -3.83
CA ARG A 94 1.59 19.03 -3.97
C ARG A 94 1.70 20.06 -2.85
N SER A 95 2.53 19.79 -1.83
CA SER A 95 2.55 20.58 -0.60
C SER A 95 1.17 20.67 0.07
N GLU A 96 0.33 19.64 -0.11
CA GLU A 96 -0.96 19.49 0.54
C GLU A 96 -0.82 18.58 1.77
N PRO A 97 -1.09 19.07 3.00
CA PRO A 97 -1.04 18.22 4.18
C PRO A 97 -2.01 17.04 4.07
N THR A 98 -1.54 15.87 4.48
CA THR A 98 -2.36 14.66 4.59
C THR A 98 -3.11 14.72 5.91
N THR A 99 -4.30 15.30 5.90
CA THR A 99 -5.13 15.44 7.11
C THR A 99 -5.88 14.15 7.45
N PHE A 100 -6.38 14.07 8.68
CA PHE A 100 -7.29 13.02 9.14
C PHE A 100 -8.47 12.82 8.18
N ASP A 101 -9.17 13.90 7.81
CA ASP A 101 -10.33 13.84 6.93
C ASP A 101 -10.01 13.27 5.55
N TRP A 102 -8.82 13.61 5.02
CA TRP A 102 -8.36 13.05 3.76
C TRP A 102 -8.11 11.56 3.90
N LEU A 103 -7.40 11.15 4.96
CA LEU A 103 -7.04 9.75 5.17
C LEU A 103 -8.27 8.89 5.44
N ALA A 104 -9.18 9.34 6.31
CA ALA A 104 -10.44 8.69 6.62
C ALA A 104 -11.24 8.33 5.36
N LYS A 105 -11.28 9.25 4.37
CA LYS A 105 -11.92 8.99 3.06
C LYS A 105 -11.17 7.96 2.22
N GLN A 106 -9.84 7.92 2.28
CA GLN A 106 -9.05 6.97 1.48
C GLN A 106 -9.15 5.54 2.00
N ILE A 107 -9.28 5.37 3.32
CA ILE A 107 -9.31 4.06 3.98
C ILE A 107 -10.73 3.56 4.28
N GLY A 108 -11.75 4.35 3.97
CA GLY A 108 -13.15 3.97 4.18
C GLY A 108 -13.58 3.99 5.65
N TRP A 109 -13.09 4.93 6.46
CA TRP A 109 -13.58 5.12 7.83
C TRP A 109 -14.99 5.74 7.83
N PRO A 110 -15.92 5.34 8.72
CA PRO A 110 -15.78 4.36 9.82
C PRO A 110 -15.72 2.90 9.36
N PHE A 111 -14.98 2.07 10.12
CA PHE A 111 -14.75 0.67 9.77
C PHE A 111 -15.91 -0.23 10.15
N GLU A 112 -16.15 -1.27 9.35
CA GLU A 112 -17.14 -2.31 9.64
C GLU A 112 -16.50 -3.56 10.23
N ILE A 113 -17.29 -4.36 10.95
CA ILE A 113 -16.83 -5.66 11.46
C ILE A 113 -16.64 -6.61 10.27
N PRO A 114 -15.49 -7.30 10.16
CA PRO A 114 -15.21 -8.19 9.04
C PRO A 114 -16.20 -9.36 9.03
N ASN A 115 -16.77 -9.66 7.86
CA ASN A 115 -17.68 -10.80 7.65
C ASN A 115 -16.99 -11.94 6.92
N THR A 116 -15.85 -11.69 6.29
CA THR A 116 -15.04 -12.66 5.57
C THR A 116 -13.56 -12.55 5.95
N VAL A 117 -12.78 -13.58 5.64
CA VAL A 117 -11.31 -13.52 5.81
C VAL A 117 -10.69 -12.42 4.93
N MET A 118 -11.27 -12.17 3.75
CA MET A 118 -10.79 -11.10 2.87
C MET A 118 -11.01 -9.72 3.48
N ASP A 119 -12.12 -9.50 4.17
CA ASP A 119 -12.38 -8.25 4.89
C ASP A 119 -11.36 -8.06 5.99
N LEU A 120 -11.04 -9.13 6.74
CA LEU A 120 -10.03 -9.09 7.80
C LEU A 120 -8.63 -8.75 7.24
N VAL A 121 -8.23 -9.38 6.13
CA VAL A 121 -6.96 -9.06 5.45
C VAL A 121 -6.95 -7.60 4.97
N HIS A 122 -8.07 -7.09 4.43
CA HIS A 122 -8.13 -5.69 4.03
C HIS A 122 -8.00 -4.73 5.21
N LEU A 123 -8.62 -5.03 6.36
CA LEU A 123 -8.46 -4.24 7.58
C LEU A 123 -7.00 -4.22 8.07
N GLU A 124 -6.27 -5.33 7.94
CA GLU A 124 -4.81 -5.36 8.19
C GLU A 124 -4.04 -4.45 7.22
N GLU A 125 -4.37 -4.45 5.92
CA GLU A 125 -3.75 -3.53 4.96
C GLU A 125 -4.05 -2.06 5.30
N VAL A 126 -5.26 -1.76 5.77
CA VAL A 126 -5.61 -0.41 6.25
C VAL A 126 -4.78 -0.04 7.47
N PHE A 127 -4.59 -0.98 8.41
CA PHE A 127 -3.73 -0.76 9.58
C PHE A 127 -2.29 -0.41 9.18
N ASP A 128 -1.71 -1.16 8.23
CA ASP A 128 -0.40 -0.86 7.67
C ASP A 128 -0.33 0.55 7.04
N CYS A 129 -1.42 1.03 6.44
CA CYS A 129 -1.50 2.39 5.90
C CYS A 129 -1.49 3.48 6.99
N LEU A 130 -2.05 3.19 8.17
CA LEU A 130 -2.01 4.07 9.34
C LEU A 130 -0.61 4.08 9.96
N ASP A 131 0.05 2.93 10.05
CA ASP A 131 1.44 2.83 10.50
C ASP A 131 2.39 3.59 9.57
N LEU A 132 2.17 3.49 8.26
CA LEU A 132 2.91 4.26 7.27
C LEU A 132 2.71 5.77 7.46
N TYR A 133 1.47 6.23 7.70
CA TYR A 133 1.21 7.64 8.01
C TYR A 133 2.02 8.08 9.23
N LEU A 134 1.92 7.33 10.33
CA LEU A 134 2.61 7.66 11.57
C LEU A 134 4.13 7.68 11.38
N TRP A 135 4.68 6.72 10.64
CA TRP A 135 6.10 6.69 10.31
C TRP A 135 6.57 7.93 9.54
N LEU A 136 5.78 8.38 8.55
CA LEU A 136 6.06 9.60 7.78
C LEU A 136 5.91 10.86 8.64
N SER A 137 4.96 10.87 9.58
CA SER A 137 4.71 11.99 10.48
C SER A 137 5.88 12.35 11.40
N PHE A 138 6.75 11.40 11.72
CA PHE A 138 7.99 11.67 12.47
C PHE A 138 9.07 12.38 11.63
N ARG A 139 8.96 12.35 10.30
CA ARG A 139 9.94 12.91 9.35
C ARG A 139 9.44 14.17 8.66
N PHE A 140 8.13 14.26 8.45
CA PHE A 140 7.47 15.32 7.69
C PHE A 140 6.27 15.87 8.48
N ALA A 141 6.53 16.44 9.67
CA ALA A 141 5.48 16.84 10.61
C ALA A 141 4.44 17.80 10.00
N ASP A 142 4.88 18.76 9.18
CA ASP A 142 3.98 19.73 8.53
C ASP A 142 3.07 19.08 7.47
N MET A 143 3.50 17.97 6.87
CA MET A 143 2.76 17.26 5.82
C MET A 143 1.87 16.14 6.37
N PHE A 144 2.10 15.71 7.61
CA PHE A 144 1.36 14.65 8.29
C PHE A 144 1.07 15.09 9.73
N PRO A 145 0.18 16.07 9.93
CA PRO A 145 0.02 16.75 11.22
C PRO A 145 -0.78 15.95 12.26
N ASP A 146 -1.68 15.07 11.84
CA ASP A 146 -2.78 14.57 12.69
C ASP A 146 -2.45 13.27 13.44
N LYS A 147 -1.25 13.17 14.02
CA LYS A 147 -0.73 11.94 14.65
C LYS A 147 -1.69 11.35 15.69
N GLU A 148 -2.21 12.17 16.58
CA GLU A 148 -3.07 11.71 17.69
C GLU A 148 -4.42 11.20 17.17
N SER A 149 -5.01 11.90 16.19
CA SER A 149 -6.24 11.44 15.54
C SER A 149 -6.03 10.11 14.81
N ILE A 150 -4.90 9.96 14.11
CA ILE A 150 -4.53 8.70 13.44
C ILE A 150 -4.32 7.57 14.44
N ARG A 151 -3.66 7.83 15.58
CA ARG A 151 -3.52 6.84 16.67
C ARG A 151 -4.87 6.42 17.24
N GLY A 152 -5.81 7.35 17.36
CA GLY A 152 -7.18 7.07 17.81
C GLY A 152 -7.88 6.04 16.91
N ILE A 153 -7.93 6.29 15.60
CA ILE A 153 -8.56 5.34 14.66
C ILE A 153 -7.76 4.05 14.48
N GLN A 154 -6.43 4.09 14.66
CA GLN A 154 -5.61 2.89 14.64
C GLN A 154 -5.96 1.97 15.81
N ALA A 155 -6.17 2.53 17.01
CA ALA A 155 -6.61 1.76 18.18
C ALA A 155 -8.04 1.22 18.03
N GLU A 156 -8.94 1.99 17.41
CA GLU A 156 -10.29 1.52 17.04
C GLU A 156 -10.21 0.33 16.08
N LEU A 157 -9.39 0.45 15.02
CA LEU A 157 -9.19 -0.61 14.03
C LEU A 157 -8.57 -1.87 14.63
N ASP A 158 -7.59 -1.73 15.53
CA ASP A 158 -6.96 -2.85 16.24
C ASP A 158 -8.00 -3.68 17.00
N GLN A 159 -8.96 -3.02 17.67
CA GLN A 159 -10.04 -3.71 18.38
C GLN A 159 -10.96 -4.48 17.42
N ILE A 160 -11.26 -3.91 16.25
CA ILE A 160 -12.09 -4.56 15.22
C ILE A 160 -11.36 -5.78 14.65
N ILE A 161 -10.08 -5.65 14.31
CA ILE A 161 -9.24 -6.76 13.83
C ILE A 161 -9.17 -7.84 14.90
N HIS A 162 -8.93 -7.48 16.16
CA HIS A 162 -8.87 -8.43 17.27
C HIS A 162 -10.18 -9.24 17.41
N ALA A 163 -11.33 -8.57 17.36
CA ALA A 163 -12.64 -9.24 17.38
C ALA A 163 -12.87 -10.16 16.17
N GLY A 164 -12.38 -9.75 14.99
CA GLY A 164 -12.40 -10.56 13.77
C GLY A 164 -11.56 -11.83 13.90
N VAL A 165 -10.32 -11.71 14.40
CA VAL A 165 -9.40 -12.83 14.64
C VAL A 165 -9.97 -13.81 15.67
N GLN A 166 -10.58 -13.31 16.76
CA GLN A 166 -11.25 -14.18 17.74
C GLN A 166 -12.38 -15.02 17.13
N ASN A 167 -13.01 -14.52 16.06
CA ASN A 167 -14.09 -15.21 15.34
C ASN A 167 -13.63 -15.82 14.01
N ILE A 168 -12.32 -16.04 13.79
CA ILE A 168 -11.76 -16.44 12.49
C ILE A 168 -12.39 -17.71 11.89
N VAL A 169 -12.78 -18.67 12.73
CA VAL A 169 -13.46 -19.90 12.27
C VAL A 169 -14.78 -19.57 11.57
N LYS A 170 -15.56 -18.62 12.09
CA LYS A 170 -16.81 -18.16 11.46
C LYS A 170 -16.52 -17.46 10.13
N LEU A 171 -15.50 -16.60 10.08
CA LEU A 171 -15.08 -15.90 8.87
C LEU A 171 -14.68 -16.89 7.76
N ILE A 172 -13.93 -17.94 8.09
CA ILE A 172 -13.55 -19.00 7.14
C ILE A 172 -14.79 -19.72 6.59
N HIS A 173 -15.75 -20.05 7.46
CA HIS A 173 -16.99 -20.68 7.02
C HIS A 173 -17.80 -19.78 6.08
N GLN A 174 -17.89 -18.48 6.36
CA GLN A 174 -18.57 -17.50 5.52
C GLN A 174 -17.87 -17.32 4.16
N THR A 175 -16.54 -17.25 4.13
CA THR A 175 -15.75 -17.21 2.88
C THR A 175 -15.97 -18.47 2.02
N ASN A 176 -16.05 -19.65 2.63
CA ASN A 176 -16.29 -20.92 1.94
C ASN A 176 -17.74 -21.06 1.43
N GLN A 177 -18.71 -20.41 2.07
CA GLN A 177 -20.10 -20.39 1.60
C GLN A 177 -20.31 -19.41 0.45
N GLY A 178 -19.71 -18.23 0.51
CA GLY A 178 -19.76 -17.25 -0.58
C GLY A 178 -19.13 -17.78 -1.88
N SER A 179 -18.03 -18.51 -1.77
CA SER A 179 -17.39 -19.18 -2.94
C SER A 179 -18.25 -20.31 -3.53
N LYS A 180 -18.94 -21.10 -2.70
CA LYS A 180 -19.91 -22.11 -3.19
C LYS A 180 -21.15 -21.49 -3.85
N GLN A 181 -21.68 -20.40 -3.31
CA GLN A 181 -22.83 -19.68 -3.90
C GLN A 181 -22.46 -19.01 -5.23
N ALA A 182 -21.27 -18.42 -5.32
CA ALA A 182 -20.76 -17.89 -6.58
C ALA A 182 -20.70 -19.01 -7.64
N ILE A 183 -20.08 -20.15 -7.35
CA ILE A 183 -20.01 -21.30 -8.27
C ILE A 183 -21.40 -21.80 -8.68
N PHE A 184 -22.37 -21.85 -7.75
CA PHE A 184 -23.73 -22.28 -8.06
C PHE A 184 -24.45 -21.30 -9.00
N SER A 185 -24.27 -19.99 -8.82
CA SER A 185 -24.87 -18.95 -9.68
C SER A 185 -24.37 -18.95 -11.13
N TRP A 186 -23.15 -19.47 -11.38
CA TRP A 186 -22.61 -19.66 -12.73
C TRP A 186 -23.05 -20.98 -13.39
N SER A 187 -23.66 -21.89 -12.63
CA SER A 187 -24.01 -23.24 -13.09
C SER A 187 -25.46 -23.41 -13.57
N GLU A 188 -26.27 -22.36 -13.53
CA GLU A 188 -27.61 -22.36 -14.15
C GLU A 188 -27.54 -21.88 -15.61
N PRO A 189 -27.68 -22.77 -16.62
CA PRO A 189 -27.93 -22.31 -17.97
C PRO A 189 -29.31 -21.66 -18.03
N ALA A 190 -29.35 -20.38 -18.39
CA ALA A 190 -30.59 -19.66 -18.67
C ALA A 190 -31.38 -20.40 -19.78
N GLN A 191 -32.38 -21.18 -19.40
CA GLN A 191 -33.38 -21.70 -20.33
C GLN A 191 -34.33 -20.57 -20.71
N SER A 192 -33.87 -19.66 -21.57
CA SER A 192 -34.77 -18.80 -22.34
C SER A 192 -35.13 -19.53 -23.64
N GLY A 193 -36.27 -20.22 -23.65
CA GLY A 193 -36.85 -20.76 -24.87
C GLY A 193 -37.16 -19.64 -25.89
N PRO A 194 -37.08 -19.90 -27.20
CA PRO A 194 -37.25 -18.86 -28.22
C PRO A 194 -38.70 -18.36 -28.21
N LYS A 195 -38.88 -17.05 -27.96
CA LYS A 195 -40.17 -16.38 -28.19
C LYS A 195 -40.43 -16.31 -29.69
N LEU A 196 -41.42 -17.06 -30.17
CA LEU A 196 -41.96 -16.92 -31.53
C LEU A 196 -42.40 -15.47 -31.76
N ILE A 197 -41.82 -14.82 -32.75
CA ILE A 197 -42.22 -13.50 -33.24
C ILE A 197 -43.57 -13.67 -33.96
N GLN A 198 -44.65 -13.17 -33.36
CA GLN A 198 -45.93 -13.04 -34.07
C GLN A 198 -45.85 -11.86 -35.04
N ALA A 199 -45.95 -12.16 -36.33
CA ALA A 199 -46.05 -11.17 -37.41
C ALA A 199 -47.35 -10.37 -37.28
N ARG A 200 -47.26 -9.04 -37.29
CA ARG A 200 -48.41 -8.13 -37.45
C ARG A 200 -48.85 -8.11 -38.92
N PRO A 201 -50.15 -8.15 -39.22
CA PRO A 201 -50.61 -7.99 -40.59
C PRO A 201 -50.59 -6.51 -41.00
N ALA A 202 -50.14 -6.26 -42.23
CA ALA A 202 -50.19 -4.96 -42.90
C ALA A 202 -51.64 -4.51 -43.08
N ARG A 203 -51.94 -3.26 -42.69
CA ARG A 203 -53.16 -2.57 -43.11
C ARG A 203 -52.84 -1.67 -44.31
N ARG A 204 -53.74 -1.75 -45.29
CA ARG A 204 -53.83 -0.93 -46.50
C ARG A 204 -53.90 0.55 -46.19
#